data_AF-A0A246A754-F1
#
_entry.id   AF-A0A246A754-F1
#
_cell.length_a   1.000
_cell.length_b   1.000
_cell.length_c   1.000
_cell.angle_alpha   90.00
_cell.angle_beta   90.00
_cell.angle_gamma   90.00
#
_symmetry.space_group_name_H-M   'P 1'
#
loop_
_entity.id
_entity.type
_entity.pdbx_description
1 polymer ?
#
loop_
_entity_poly.entity_id
_entity_poly.type
_entity_poly.pdbx_seq_one_letter_code
_entity_poly.pdbx_strand_id
1 'polypeptide(L)' 'MEWICCKEQMPKEDTSVLFRLQNGVIHDGFLTTDYTDGPYGENGEDFGDYSTMWSSLSSGLEYDLHEVTHWAPEPEPPKN' A
#
# COMPACT_ATOMS: atom_id res chain seq x y z
N MET A 1 17.07 4.67 -10.06
CA MET A 1 15.91 4.30 -9.23
C MET A 1 16.18 2.91 -8.70
N GLU A 2 16.26 2.77 -7.37
CA GLU A 2 16.55 1.50 -6.69
C GLU A 2 15.26 0.97 -6.06
N TRP A 3 15.03 -0.33 -6.16
CA TRP A 3 13.89 -1.01 -5.55
C TRP A 3 14.25 -1.41 -4.12
N ILE A 4 13.42 -1.01 -3.16
CA ILE A 4 13.59 -1.24 -1.73
C ILE A 4 12.64 -2.36 -1.31
N CYS A 5 13.16 -3.38 -0.62
CA CYS A 5 12.34 -4.48 -0.13
C CYS A 5 11.43 -4.00 1.02
N CYS A 6 10.13 -4.28 0.93
CA CYS A 6 9.15 -3.88 1.94
C CYS A 6 9.43 -4.47 3.34
N LYS A 7 10.14 -5.61 3.41
CA LYS A 7 10.56 -6.22 4.67
C LYS A 7 11.71 -5.49 5.36
N GLU A 8 12.50 -4.75 4.60
CA GLU A 8 13.64 -3.98 5.12
C GLU A 8 13.20 -2.58 5.52
N GLN A 9 12.39 -1.95 4.67
CA GLN A 9 11.90 -0.60 4.88
C GLN A 9 10.59 -0.37 4.14
N MET A 10 9.61 0.19 4.85
CA MET A 10 8.38 0.72 4.26
C MET A 10 8.52 2.21 3.95
N PRO A 11 7.85 2.71 2.89
CA PRO A 11 7.73 4.15 2.71
C PRO A 11 6.86 4.73 3.84
N LYS A 12 6.86 6.06 3.96
CA LYS A 12 5.90 6.72 4.85
C LYS A 12 4.50 6.60 4.24
N GLU A 13 3.50 6.60 5.11
CA GLU A 13 2.09 6.73 4.70
C GLU A 13 1.90 7.95 3.79
N ASP A 14 0.97 7.84 2.85
CA ASP A 14 0.65 8.86 1.82
C ASP A 14 1.82 9.29 0.92
N THR A 15 2.97 8.61 0.98
CA THR A 15 4.09 8.89 0.07
C THR A 15 3.84 8.17 -1.26
N SER A 16 3.73 8.95 -2.34
CA SER A 16 3.60 8.42 -3.69
C SER A 16 4.87 7.69 -4.12
N VAL A 17 4.69 6.42 -4.50
CA VAL A 17 5.76 5.49 -4.88
C VAL A 17 5.27 4.58 -6.00
N LEU A 18 6.21 3.91 -6.66
CA LEU A 18 5.92 2.69 -7.40
C LEU A 18 6.06 1.50 -6.46
N PHE A 19 5.12 0.57 -6.49
CA PHE A 19 5.18 -0.67 -5.74
C PHE A 19 5.00 -1.88 -6.64
N ARG A 20 5.63 -3.00 -6.26
CA ARG A 20 5.67 -4.22 -7.06
C ARG A 20 5.05 -5.38 -6.31
N LEU A 21 4.02 -5.97 -6.91
CA LEU A 21 3.35 -7.16 -6.41
C LEU A 21 4.22 -8.42 -6.53
N GLN A 22 3.87 -9.47 -5.79
CA GLN A 22 4.54 -10.78 -5.85
C GLN A 22 4.54 -11.38 -7.26
N ASN A 23 3.49 -11.13 -8.04
CA ASN A 23 3.36 -11.58 -9.43
C ASN A 23 4.23 -10.77 -10.42
N GLY A 24 4.95 -9.75 -9.95
CA GLY A 24 5.83 -8.90 -10.76
C GLY A 24 5.16 -7.69 -11.40
N VAL A 25 3.85 -7.51 -11.26
CA VAL A 25 3.14 -6.32 -11.73
C VAL A 25 3.52 -5.10 -10.88
N ILE A 26 3.68 -3.96 -11.53
CA ILE A 26 4.05 -2.69 -10.91
C ILE A 26 2.87 -1.74 -10.97
N HIS A 27 2.61 -1.07 -9.86
CA HIS A 27 1.57 -0.05 -9.71
C HIS A 27 2.18 1.22 -9.14
N ASP A 28 1.59 2.35 -9.46
CA ASP A 28 1.74 3.61 -8.74
C ASP A 28 0.73 3.67 -7.58
N GLY A 29 1.16 4.24 -6.46
CA GLY A 29 0.29 4.42 -5.30
C GLY A 29 1.04 4.76 -4.03
N PHE A 30 0.40 4.47 -2.89
CA PHE A 30 0.91 4.81 -1.56
C PHE A 30 0.42 3.80 -0.52
N LEU A 31 1.08 3.79 0.64
CA LEU A 31 0.57 3.11 1.83
C LEU A 31 -0.49 3.98 2.49
N THR A 32 -1.60 3.36 2.90
CA THR A 32 -2.65 3.99 3.70
C THR A 32 -3.03 3.08 4.86
N THR A 33 -3.41 3.66 6.00
CA THR A 33 -3.98 2.93 7.13
C THR A 33 -5.38 3.48 7.38
N ASP A 34 -6.39 2.64 7.16
CA ASP A 34 -7.78 3.02 7.36
C ASP A 34 -8.48 2.03 8.30
N TYR A 35 -9.61 2.45 8.85
CA TYR A 35 -10.41 1.61 9.72
C TYR A 35 -11.28 0.70 8.87
N THR A 36 -11.03 -0.61 8.94
CA THR A 36 -11.85 -1.59 8.24
C THR A 36 -12.93 -2.09 9.19
N ASP A 37 -14.20 -1.84 8.87
CA ASP A 37 -15.34 -2.40 9.60
C ASP A 37 -15.20 -3.92 9.72
N GLY A 38 -15.28 -4.42 10.94
CA GLY A 38 -15.23 -5.85 11.21
C GLY A 38 -16.62 -6.47 11.22
N PRO A 39 -16.72 -7.78 11.46
CA PRO A 39 -18.00 -8.38 11.74
C PRO A 39 -18.58 -7.76 13.01
N TYR A 40 -19.84 -7.32 12.97
CA TYR A 40 -20.53 -6.88 14.18
C TYR A 40 -20.93 -8.10 15.04
N GLY A 41 -20.57 -8.07 16.32
CA GLY A 41 -20.97 -9.07 17.30
C GLY A 41 -22.49 -9.08 17.57
N GLU A 42 -22.98 -10.11 18.26
CA GLU A 42 -24.42 -10.26 18.58
C GLU A 42 -25.00 -9.09 19.40
N ASN A 43 -24.15 -8.31 20.06
CA ASN A 43 -24.50 -7.12 20.84
C ASN A 43 -24.27 -5.79 20.08
N GLY A 44 -23.92 -5.83 18.80
CA GLY A 44 -23.53 -4.65 18.01
C GLY A 44 -22.11 -4.14 18.30
N GLU A 45 -21.26 -4.97 18.93
CA GLU A 45 -19.83 -4.69 19.09
C GLU A 45 -19.16 -4.72 17.72
N ASP A 46 -18.52 -3.63 17.32
CA ASP A 46 -17.72 -3.59 16.11
C ASP A 46 -16.34 -4.21 16.39
N PHE A 47 -16.03 -5.28 15.67
CA PHE A 47 -14.74 -5.94 15.72
C PHE A 47 -13.83 -5.50 14.57
N GLY A 48 -14.06 -4.30 14.03
CA GLY A 48 -13.18 -3.65 13.07
C GLY A 48 -11.82 -3.32 13.68
N ASP A 49 -10.84 -3.13 12.81
CA ASP A 49 -9.48 -2.75 13.19
C ASP A 49 -8.85 -1.88 12.11
N TYR A 50 -7.82 -1.12 12.49
CA TYR A 50 -7.00 -0.38 11.56
C TYR A 50 -6.15 -1.35 10.76
N SER A 51 -6.30 -1.32 9.44
CA SER A 51 -5.53 -2.14 8.52
C SER A 51 -4.74 -1.24 7.59
N THR A 52 -3.43 -1.49 7.49
CA THR A 52 -2.56 -0.82 6.52
C THR A 52 -2.58 -1.60 5.21
N MET A 53 -2.80 -0.92 4.09
CA MET A 53 -2.87 -1.48 2.75
C MET A 53 -2.11 -0.60 1.75
N TRP A 54 -1.83 -1.15 0.57
CA TRP A 54 -1.31 -0.40 -0.59
C TRP A 54 -2.46 0.00 -1.50
N SER A 55 -2.68 1.29 -1.67
CA SER A 55 -3.71 1.80 -2.57
C SER A 55 -3.08 2.22 -3.90
N SER A 56 -3.58 1.67 -5.00
CA SER A 56 -3.12 2.06 -6.33
C SER A 56 -3.87 3.28 -6.83
N LEU A 57 -3.11 4.29 -7.28
CA LEU A 57 -3.64 5.52 -7.83
C LEU A 57 -4.24 5.32 -9.23
N SER A 58 -3.63 4.48 -10.07
CA SER A 58 -4.11 4.24 -11.44
C SER A 58 -5.27 3.26 -11.54
N SER A 59 -5.30 2.20 -10.73
CA SER A 59 -6.35 1.19 -10.78
C SER A 59 -7.48 1.43 -9.78
N GLY A 60 -7.23 2.21 -8.71
CA GLY A 60 -8.15 2.35 -7.59
C GLY A 60 -8.31 1.08 -6.74
N LEU A 61 -7.46 0.07 -6.98
CA LEU A 61 -7.47 -1.18 -6.22
C LEU A 61 -6.57 -1.07 -4.99
N GLU A 62 -6.93 -1.84 -3.97
CA GLU A 62 -6.18 -1.98 -2.73
C GLU A 62 -5.54 -3.36 -2.68
N TYR A 63 -4.34 -3.42 -2.13
CA TYR A 63 -3.55 -4.65 -2.00
C TYR A 63 -3.06 -4.79 -0.58
N ASP A 64 -3.08 -6.02 -0.08
CA ASP A 64 -2.57 -6.30 1.26
C ASP A 64 -1.06 -6.05 1.34
N LEU A 65 -0.57 -5.74 2.55
CA LEU A 65 0.85 -5.55 2.83
C LEU A 65 1.74 -6.70 2.33
N HIS A 66 1.22 -7.94 2.39
CA HIS A 66 1.98 -9.13 2.03
C HIS A 66 2.02 -9.37 0.52
N GLU A 67 1.11 -8.77 -0.26
CA GLU A 67 1.09 -8.90 -1.71
C GLU A 67 2.17 -8.05 -2.40
N VAL A 68 2.63 -6.99 -1.73
CA VAL A 68 3.70 -6.12 -2.23
C VAL A 68 5.06 -6.58 -1.69
N THR A 69 6.02 -6.70 -2.61
CA THR A 69 7.38 -7.17 -2.28
C THR A 69 8.39 -6.03 -2.18
N HIS A 70 8.28 -5.04 -3.06
CA HIS A 70 9.22 -3.94 -3.16
C HIS A 70 8.50 -2.64 -3.52
N TRP A 71 9.12 -1.52 -3.19
CA TRP A 71 8.71 -0.20 -3.63
C TRP A 71 9.91 0.62 -4.11
N ALA A 72 9.65 1.69 -4.85
CA ALA A 72 10.67 2.63 -5.26
C ALA A 72 10.06 4.04 -5.33
N PRO A 73 10.79 5.10 -4.92
CA PRO A 73 10.30 6.47 -4.99
C PRO A 73 10.04 6.88 -6.44
N GLU A 74 8.92 7.56 -6.71
CA GLU A 74 8.60 7.97 -8.08
C GLU A 74 9.76 8.69 -8.77
N PRO A 75 9.97 8.43 -10.08
CA PRO A 75 11.05 9.08 -10.79
C PRO A 75 10.81 10.59 -10.83
N GLU A 76 11.82 11.37 -10.46
CA GLU A 76 11.77 12.82 -10.68
C GLU A 76 11.61 13.09 -12.19
N PRO A 77 10.74 14.04 -12.58
CA PRO A 77 10.67 14.46 -13.97
C PRO A 77 12.05 14.97 -14.42
N PRO A 78 12.41 14.79 -15.71
CA PRO A 78 13.68 15.27 -16.22
C PRO A 78 13.82 16.77 -15.97
N LYS A 79 14.91 17.16 -15.31
CA LYS A 79 15.27 18.57 -15.13
C LYS A 79 15.83 19.05 -16.48
N ASN A 80 15.06 19.87 -17.19
CA ASN A 80 15.49 20.57 -18.40
C ASN A 80 16.60 21.57 -18.10
#